data_AF-A0A355R7L1-F1
#
_entry.id   AF-A0A355R7L1-F1
#
_cell.length_a   1.000
_cell.length_b   1.000
_cell.length_c   1.000
_cell.angle_alpha   90.00
_cell.angle_beta   90.00
_cell.angle_gamma   90.00
#
_symmetry.space_group_name_H-M   'P 1'
#
loop_
_entity.id
_entity.type
_entity.pdbx_description
1 polymer ?
#
loop_
_entity_poly.entity_id
_entity_poly.type
_entity_poly.pdbx_seq_one_letter_code
_entity_poly.pdbx_strand_id
1 'polypeptide(L)' 'GAVILPAAPGFYHQPQNIDDLVDFVVARILNLLNIPQDMLPRWGEHHFGVDD' A
#
# COMPACT_ATOMS: atom_id res chain seq x y z
N GLY A 1 7.34 8.50 -20.13
CA GLY A 1 8.19 7.43 -19.58
C GLY A 1 7.31 6.30 -19.08
N ALA A 2 7.78 5.05 -19.12
CA ALA A 2 7.06 3.92 -18.53
C ALA A 2 7.47 3.73 -17.07
N VAL A 3 6.55 3.29 -16.23
CA VAL A 3 6.83 2.91 -14.84
C VAL A 3 6.96 1.39 -14.77
N ILE A 4 8.09 0.90 -14.25
CA ILE A 4 8.29 -0.54 -14.00
C ILE A 4 7.87 -0.83 -12.56
N LEU A 5 6.74 -1.51 -12.41
CA LEU A 5 6.24 -1.96 -11.11
C LEU A 5 6.25 -3.49 -11.07
N PRO A 6 7.21 -4.12 -10.37
CA PRO A 6 7.20 -5.56 -10.21
C PRO A 6 6.07 -5.99 -9.27
N ALA A 7 5.52 -7.19 -9.50
CA ALA A 7 4.58 -7.87 -8.59
C ALA A 7 5.30 -8.41 -7.34
N ALA A 8 5.98 -7.51 -6.62
CA ALA A 8 6.73 -7.79 -5.40
C ALA A 8 6.04 -7.05 -4.24
N PRO A 9 5.10 -7.70 -3.53
CA PRO A 9 4.40 -7.10 -2.40
C PRO A 9 5.29 -6.95 -1.17
N GLY A 10 5.13 -5.86 -0.43
CA GLY A 10 5.84 -5.62 0.83
C GLY A 10 5.07 -6.20 2.02
N PHE A 11 5.77 -6.63 3.08
CA PHE A 11 5.17 -7.32 4.23
C PHE A 11 4.99 -6.42 5.47
N TYR A 12 5.23 -5.11 5.35
CA TYR A 12 5.18 -4.18 6.48
C TYR A 12 3.78 -3.96 7.07
N HIS A 13 2.73 -4.39 6.38
CA HIS A 13 1.35 -4.36 6.85
C HIS A 13 0.87 -5.72 7.38
N GLN A 14 1.79 -6.69 7.56
CA GLN A 14 1.49 -8.03 8.12
C GLN A 14 0.30 -8.73 7.44
N PRO A 15 0.37 -9.02 6.13
CA PRO A 15 -0.71 -9.70 5.41
C PRO A 15 -1.04 -11.06 6.05
N GLN A 16 -2.32 -11.37 6.17
CA GLN A 16 -2.87 -12.60 6.75
C GLN A 16 -3.22 -13.64 5.70
N ASN A 17 -3.46 -13.21 4.46
CA ASN A 17 -3.86 -14.09 3.36
C ASN A 17 -3.26 -13.62 2.01
N ILE A 18 -3.52 -14.37 0.94
CA ILE A 18 -3.01 -14.08 -0.40
C ILE A 18 -3.66 -12.84 -0.99
N ASP A 19 -4.95 -12.60 -0.70
CA ASP A 19 -5.68 -11.44 -1.21
C ASP A 19 -5.05 -10.14 -0.70
N ASP A 20 -4.55 -10.11 0.54
CA ASP A 20 -3.82 -8.94 1.08
C ASP A 20 -2.56 -8.58 0.26
N LEU A 21 -1.88 -9.60 -0.29
CA LEU A 21 -0.72 -9.41 -1.17
C LEU A 21 -1.13 -8.88 -2.55
N VAL A 22 -2.29 -9.31 -3.04
CA VAL A 22 -2.87 -8.81 -4.30
C VAL A 22 -3.28 -7.35 -4.12
N ASP A 23 -3.99 -7.04 -3.04
CA ASP A 23 -4.44 -5.69 -2.68
C ASP A 23 -3.28 -4.72 -2.55
N PHE A 24 -2.14 -5.16 -2.02
CA PHE A 24 -0.92 -4.35 -2.00
C PHE A 24 -0.48 -3.91 -3.40
N VAL A 25 -0.42 -4.85 -4.36
CA VAL A 25 0.04 -4.56 -5.73
C VAL A 25 -0.97 -3.67 -6.44
N VAL A 26 -2.27 -3.95 -6.28
CA VAL A 26 -3.37 -3.15 -6.84
C VAL A 26 -3.35 -1.73 -6.28
N ALA A 27 -3.22 -1.56 -4.97
CA ALA A 27 -3.15 -0.24 -4.32
C ALA A 27 -1.99 0.59 -4.87
N ARG A 28 -0.81 -0.01 -5.10
CA ARG A 28 0.32 0.71 -5.73
C ARG A 28 0.03 1.12 -7.18
N ILE A 29 -0.67 0.29 -7.95
CA ILE A 29 -1.09 0.64 -9.32
C ILE A 29 -2.07 1.82 -9.29
N LEU A 30 -3.09 1.76 -8.42
CA LEU A 30 -4.07 2.84 -8.29
C LEU A 30 -3.43 4.16 -7.85
N ASN A 31 -2.47 4.10 -6.90
CA ASN A 31 -1.70 5.26 -6.47
C ASN A 31 -0.91 5.89 -7.63
N LEU A 32 -0.28 5.08 -8.50
CA LEU A 32 0.43 5.59 -9.67
C LEU A 32 -0.50 6.26 -10.70
N LEU A 33 -1.74 5.80 -10.76
CA LEU A 33 -2.78 6.35 -11.64
C LEU A 33 -3.54 7.53 -10.99
N ASN A 34 -3.16 7.94 -9.77
CA ASN A 34 -3.88 8.94 -8.96
C ASN A 34 -5.36 8.61 -8.74
N ILE A 35 -5.70 7.31 -8.65
CA ILE A 35 -7.05 6.85 -8.32
C ILE A 35 -7.13 6.64 -6.80
N PRO A 36 -8.09 7.27 -6.09
CA PRO A 36 -8.28 7.05 -4.65
C PRO A 36 -8.55 5.58 -4.31
N GLN A 37 -7.98 5.10 -3.20
CA GLN A 37 -8.15 3.74 -2.68
C GLN A 37 -7.91 3.73 -1.16
N ASP A 38 -8.49 2.75 -0.48
CA ASP A 38 -8.42 2.52 0.97
C ASP A 38 -7.94 1.10 1.37
N MET A 39 -7.52 0.29 0.39
CA MET A 39 -6.97 -1.06 0.57
C MET A 39 -5.61 -1.05 1.29
N LEU A 40 -4.77 -0.06 1.02
CA LEU A 40 -3.49 0.12 1.69
C LEU A 40 -3.50 1.42 2.50
N PRO A 41 -3.39 1.36 3.84
CA PRO A 41 -3.30 2.55 4.66
C PRO A 41 -2.07 3.37 4.26
N ARG A 42 -2.16 4.71 4.31
CA ARG A 42 -0.99 5.51 3.98
C ARG A 42 0.02 5.41 5.11
N TRP A 43 1.28 5.32 4.72
CA TRP A 43 2.36 5.29 5.69
C TRP A 43 2.28 6.51 6.62
N GLY A 44 2.24 6.27 7.94
CA GLY A 44 2.20 7.31 8.96
C GLY A 44 0.82 7.83 9.35
N GLU A 45 -0.29 7.40 8.72
CA GLU A 45 -1.64 7.83 9.12
C GLU A 45 -2.02 7.44 10.56
N HIS A 46 -1.35 6.44 11.13
CA HIS A 46 -1.54 6.01 12.52
C HIS A 46 -0.56 6.65 13.53
N HIS A 47 0.32 7.58 13.12
CA HIS A 47 1.12 8.37 14.08
C HIS A 47 0.29 9.54 14.65
N PHE A 48 -0.68 9.19 15.51
CA PHE A 48 -1.27 10.14 16.46
C PHE A 48 -0.79 9.79 17.88
N GLY A 49 0.49 10.04 18.13
CA GLY A 49 1.09 10.22 19.46
C GLY A 49 2.15 11.29 19.26
N VAL A 50 1.95 12.53 19.72
CA VAL A 50 2.29 12.95 21.09
C VAL A 50 3.66 12.40 21.47
N ASP A 51 4.69 13.04 20.91
CA ASP A 51 6.01 13.09 21.51
C ASP A 51 5.93 14.09 22.68
N ASP A 52 5.45 13.64 23.86
CA ASP A 52 5.61 14.30 25.17
C ASP A 52 5.78 13.22 26.26
#